data_AF-A0ABD1CND4-F1
#
_entry.id   AF-A0ABD1CND4-F1
#
_cell.length_a   1.000
_cell.length_b   1.000
_cell.length_c   1.000
_cell.angle_alpha   90.00
_cell.angle_beta   90.00
_cell.angle_gamma   90.00
#
_symmetry.space_group_name_H-M   'P 1'
#
loop_
_entity.id
_entity.type
_entity.pdbx_description
1 polymer ?
#
loop_
_entity_poly.entity_id
_entity_poly.type
_entity_poly.pdbx_seq_one_letter_code
_entity_poly.pdbx_strand_id
1 'polypeptide(L)'
;MESTKSLNTADYIVSVIEHLAETDFEVPHCVFYGIPDKYPLDGILDKVLQASQLKYVTKTVITDGNLTMRSFEMSPNPSLLIIQGTAISLETPAFLMKFKPSTRVLLLYYSQTDQVSKYERLLTYLSYYNVVYLDEPNKLPSPDRLFKPSFKRNMRGRPISYCSRFPLPKKHILIKWVEDTATFMNTTAHEHMSLKRINNHFGILLTNVPCDRVLLVPRSPLHVIELLALPFSWHVWTTLILLLISVEVAHLAVPKTFRNEPILMVVCGFERYDLHKADRIEKMALFSLIVLLFFMTRAYETRLLSMMVSRPATRDINTVQDLVESGVRIKSDLLAGNAFLDDQHLKSLVVNSTKNSVLNMDGVHAYMTERFLANLVLPKYYDPEQRMNRYHIMDESVGIAHVGFFLRVRSPLVDVFGHTMTVLARERNPRTC
;
A
#
# COMPACT_ATOMS: atom_id res chain seq x y z
N MET A 1 -31.94 -45.41 34.12
CA MET A 1 -30.49 -45.50 34.37
C MET A 1 -29.86 -46.12 33.12
N GLU A 2 -29.41 -45.30 32.19
CA GLU A 2 -28.62 -45.79 31.05
C GLU A 2 -27.21 -46.11 31.54
N SER A 3 -26.83 -47.39 31.42
CA SER A 3 -25.46 -47.85 31.65
C SER A 3 -24.54 -47.10 30.69
N THR A 4 -23.80 -46.11 31.20
CA THR A 4 -22.83 -45.32 30.44
C THR A 4 -21.67 -46.24 30.09
N LYS A 5 -21.76 -46.88 28.92
CA LYS A 5 -20.68 -47.68 28.35
C LYS A 5 -19.48 -46.75 28.22
N SER A 6 -18.37 -47.07 28.90
CA SER A 6 -17.14 -46.28 28.83
C SER A 6 -16.71 -46.22 27.36
N LEU A 7 -16.88 -45.06 26.74
CA LEU A 7 -16.58 -44.89 25.33
C LEU A 7 -15.08 -45.00 25.15
N ASN A 8 -14.65 -45.91 24.27
CA ASN A 8 -13.25 -46.04 23.91
C ASN A 8 -12.78 -44.71 23.28
N THR A 9 -11.63 -44.19 23.72
CA THR A 9 -11.06 -42.92 23.22
C THR A 9 -10.91 -42.93 21.69
N ALA A 10 -10.59 -44.08 21.09
CA ALA A 10 -10.52 -44.19 19.62
C ALA A 10 -11.89 -43.95 18.96
N ASP A 11 -12.95 -44.60 19.46
CA ASP A 11 -14.32 -44.44 18.95
C ASP A 11 -14.80 -42.99 19.14
N TYR A 12 -14.40 -42.36 20.25
CA TYR A 12 -14.67 -40.95 20.47
C TYR A 12 -13.99 -40.05 19.43
N ILE A 13 -12.69 -40.24 19.16
CA ILE A 13 -11.98 -39.45 18.16
C ILE A 13 -12.61 -39.65 16.77
N VAL A 14 -13.00 -40.87 16.43
CA VAL A 14 -13.75 -41.16 15.19
C VAL A 14 -15.04 -40.35 15.15
N SER A 15 -15.84 -40.37 16.22
CA SER A 15 -17.09 -39.59 16.30
C SER A 15 -16.86 -38.07 16.19
N VAL A 16 -15.72 -37.57 16.70
CA VAL A 16 -15.32 -36.17 16.52
C VAL A 16 -15.03 -35.87 15.06
N ILE A 17 -14.28 -36.73 14.37
CA ILE A 17 -13.95 -36.53 12.96
C ILE A 17 -15.21 -36.64 12.08
N GLU A 18 -16.09 -37.60 12.35
CA GLU A 18 -17.39 -37.73 11.66
C GLU A 18 -18.23 -36.47 11.84
N HIS A 19 -18.33 -35.97 13.08
CA HIS A 19 -19.04 -34.73 13.35
C HIS A 19 -18.44 -33.55 12.57
N LEU A 20 -17.11 -33.43 12.52
CA LEU A 20 -16.46 -32.39 11.70
C LEU A 20 -16.79 -32.53 10.22
N ALA A 21 -16.91 -33.75 9.71
CA ALA A 21 -17.30 -34.00 8.33
C ALA A 21 -18.75 -33.66 8.00
N GLU A 22 -19.64 -33.81 8.99
CA GLU A 22 -21.04 -33.43 8.85
C GLU A 22 -21.24 -31.91 8.95
N THR A 23 -20.44 -31.22 9.77
CA THR A 23 -20.61 -29.78 10.01
C THR A 23 -19.84 -28.89 9.06
N ASP A 24 -18.65 -29.30 8.63
CA ASP A 24 -17.81 -28.49 7.77
C ASP A 24 -18.23 -28.67 6.30
N PHE A 25 -18.23 -27.58 5.52
CA PHE A 25 -18.56 -27.63 4.09
C PHE A 25 -17.50 -28.34 3.24
N GLU A 26 -16.28 -28.49 3.76
CA GLU A 26 -15.15 -29.08 3.07
C GLU A 26 -14.85 -30.48 3.63
N VAL A 27 -14.35 -31.38 2.77
CA VAL A 27 -13.89 -32.70 3.20
C VAL A 27 -12.81 -32.52 4.28
N PRO A 28 -12.99 -33.04 5.51
CA PRO A 28 -12.04 -32.81 6.57
C PRO A 28 -10.65 -33.32 6.21
N HIS A 29 -9.65 -32.48 6.49
CA HIS A 29 -8.26 -32.86 6.40
C HIS A 29 -7.70 -33.05 7.81
N CYS A 30 -7.44 -34.31 8.17
CA CYS A 30 -6.91 -34.70 9.46
C CYS A 30 -5.42 -35.00 9.37
N VAL A 31 -4.63 -34.31 10.19
CA VAL A 31 -3.20 -34.57 10.36
C VAL A 31 -3.00 -35.35 11.65
N PHE A 32 -2.33 -36.49 11.54
CA PHE A 32 -2.01 -37.38 12.65
C PHE A 32 -0.51 -37.30 12.92
N TYR A 33 -0.15 -36.93 14.14
CA TYR A 33 1.24 -36.85 14.58
C TYR A 33 1.45 -37.71 15.82
N GLY A 34 2.37 -38.67 15.71
CA GLY A 34 2.80 -39.52 16.81
C GLY A 34 4.32 -39.62 16.80
N ILE A 35 4.94 -39.56 17.99
CA ILE A 35 6.39 -39.71 18.13
C ILE A 35 6.69 -41.21 18.28
N PRO A 36 7.48 -41.82 17.38
CA PRO A 36 7.78 -43.24 17.47
C PRO A 36 8.75 -43.52 18.62
N ASP A 37 8.33 -44.35 19.58
CA ASP A 37 9.29 -45.03 20.48
C ASP A 37 9.77 -46.37 19.86
N LYS A 38 8.98 -46.98 18.96
CA LYS A 38 9.33 -48.21 18.19
C LYS A 38 8.45 -48.45 16.95
N TYR A 39 7.18 -48.04 16.99
CA TYR A 39 6.24 -48.09 15.85
C TYR A 39 5.38 -46.82 15.86
N PRO A 40 5.40 -45.99 14.80
CA PRO A 40 4.86 -44.62 14.84
C PRO A 40 3.34 -44.52 14.95
N LEU A 41 2.62 -45.64 14.84
CA LEU A 41 1.16 -45.66 14.83
C LEU A 41 0.55 -46.54 15.92
N ASP A 42 1.33 -47.33 16.64
CA ASP A 42 0.77 -48.28 17.61
C ASP A 42 -0.13 -47.59 18.65
N GLY A 43 -1.29 -48.20 18.90
CA GLY A 43 -2.21 -47.77 19.94
C GLY A 43 -3.47 -47.09 19.41
N ILE A 44 -3.79 -45.91 19.96
CA ILE A 44 -5.07 -45.23 19.68
C ILE A 44 -5.10 -44.67 18.25
N LEU A 45 -3.98 -44.11 17.77
CA LEU A 45 -3.94 -43.51 16.43
C LEU A 45 -4.12 -44.54 15.31
N ASP A 46 -3.48 -45.72 15.38
CA ASP A 46 -3.68 -46.78 14.40
C ASP A 46 -5.15 -47.23 14.33
N LYS A 47 -5.80 -47.41 15.49
CA LYS A 47 -7.24 -47.74 15.53
C LYS A 47 -8.11 -46.68 14.86
N VAL A 48 -7.81 -45.39 15.07
CA VAL A 48 -8.54 -44.29 14.41
C VAL A 48 -8.24 -44.27 12.91
N LEU A 49 -6.99 -44.49 12.49
CA LEU A 49 -6.61 -44.52 11.09
C LEU A 49 -7.27 -45.65 10.30
N GLN A 50 -7.41 -46.83 10.92
CA GLN A 50 -8.06 -48.01 10.35
C GLN A 50 -9.59 -47.97 10.41
N ALA A 51 -10.19 -47.00 11.11
CA ALA A 51 -11.64 -46.88 11.22
C ALA A 51 -12.30 -46.72 9.84
N SER A 52 -13.17 -47.68 9.49
CA SER A 52 -13.86 -47.72 8.20
C SER A 52 -14.83 -46.56 7.98
N GLN A 53 -15.26 -45.93 9.07
CA GLN A 53 -16.08 -44.72 9.09
C GLN A 53 -15.37 -43.55 8.41
N LEU A 54 -14.05 -43.47 8.53
CA LEU A 54 -13.26 -42.33 8.07
C LEU A 54 -12.72 -42.52 6.64
N LYS A 55 -13.42 -43.30 5.80
CA LYS A 55 -12.99 -43.58 4.41
C LYS A 55 -13.00 -42.33 3.51
N TYR A 56 -13.84 -41.35 3.82
CA TYR A 56 -13.99 -40.13 3.03
C TYR A 56 -13.13 -38.96 3.54
N VAL A 57 -12.41 -39.14 4.66
CA VAL A 57 -11.59 -38.09 5.28
C VAL A 57 -10.18 -38.13 4.71
N THR A 58 -9.60 -36.96 4.40
CA THR A 58 -8.20 -36.89 3.97
C THR A 58 -7.31 -37.06 5.19
N LYS A 59 -6.44 -38.08 5.18
CA LYS A 59 -5.55 -38.42 6.30
C LYS A 59 -4.10 -38.13 5.91
N THR A 60 -3.38 -37.37 6.73
CA THR A 60 -1.93 -37.18 6.58
C THR A 60 -1.25 -37.63 7.87
N VAL A 61 -0.35 -38.61 7.76
CA VAL A 61 0.39 -39.12 8.90
C VAL A 61 1.80 -38.53 8.88
N ILE A 62 2.20 -37.95 10.01
CA ILE A 62 3.53 -37.39 10.24
C ILE A 62 4.21 -38.27 11.28
N THR A 63 5.24 -39.01 10.86
CA THR A 63 5.99 -39.94 11.71
C THR A 63 7.36 -39.40 12.12
N ASP A 64 7.89 -38.41 11.40
CA ASP A 64 9.17 -37.79 11.66
C ASP A 64 8.99 -36.33 12.10
N GLY A 65 9.41 -36.03 13.34
CA GLY A 65 9.39 -34.67 13.88
C GLY A 65 10.46 -33.75 13.27
N ASN A 66 11.50 -34.33 12.66
CA ASN A 66 12.62 -33.63 12.05
C ASN A 66 12.47 -33.45 10.53
N LEU A 67 11.23 -33.50 10.02
CA LEU A 67 10.93 -33.14 8.64
C LEU A 67 11.44 -31.73 8.36
N THR A 68 12.60 -31.66 7.71
CA THR A 68 13.19 -30.39 7.29
C THR A 68 12.16 -29.65 6.44
N MET A 69 12.08 -28.32 6.59
CA MET A 69 11.00 -27.50 6.03
C MET A 69 10.75 -27.67 4.52
N ARG A 70 11.67 -28.27 3.76
CA ARG A 70 11.78 -28.13 2.31
C ARG A 70 11.08 -29.18 1.44
N SER A 71 10.62 -30.32 1.96
CA SER A 71 10.20 -31.44 1.08
C SER A 71 8.71 -31.81 1.08
N PHE A 72 7.86 -31.21 1.92
CA PHE A 72 6.44 -31.56 1.98
C PHE A 72 5.52 -30.36 1.71
N GLU A 73 4.77 -30.46 0.60
CA GLU A 73 3.58 -29.68 0.30
C GLU A 73 2.42 -30.16 1.19
N MET A 74 2.47 -29.83 2.48
CA MET A 74 1.31 -30.01 3.36
C MET A 74 0.37 -28.84 3.20
N SER A 75 -0.94 -29.12 3.17
CA SER A 75 -1.95 -28.09 3.32
C SER A 75 -1.71 -27.34 4.65
N PRO A 76 -1.60 -26.00 4.65
CA PRO A 76 -1.42 -25.21 5.87
C PRO A 76 -2.69 -25.16 6.74
N ASN A 77 -3.81 -25.70 6.25
CA ASN A 77 -5.14 -25.55 6.85
C ASN A 77 -5.80 -26.91 7.14
N PRO A 78 -5.18 -27.81 7.91
CA PRO A 78 -5.87 -29.03 8.31
C PRO A 78 -7.08 -28.69 9.19
N SER A 79 -8.18 -29.40 8.98
CA SER A 79 -9.42 -29.28 9.75
C SER A 79 -9.20 -29.69 11.21
N LEU A 80 -8.36 -30.72 11.43
CA LEU A 80 -8.03 -31.27 12.74
C LEU A 80 -6.57 -31.77 12.76
N LEU A 81 -5.83 -31.40 13.80
CA LEU A 81 -4.50 -31.91 14.11
C LEU A 81 -4.59 -32.78 15.36
N ILE A 82 -4.29 -34.07 15.24
CA ILE A 82 -4.31 -35.01 16.36
C ILE A 82 -2.86 -35.32 16.71
N ILE A 83 -2.51 -35.06 17.96
CA ILE A 83 -1.16 -35.27 18.49
C ILE A 83 -1.24 -36.36 19.56
N GLN A 84 -0.55 -37.48 19.36
CA GLN A 84 -0.33 -38.49 20.40
C GLN A 84 0.99 -38.18 21.10
N GLY A 85 0.89 -37.75 22.36
CA GLY A 85 2.05 -37.33 23.14
C GLY A 85 2.76 -38.47 23.83
N THR A 86 3.83 -38.98 23.21
CA THR A 86 4.84 -39.84 23.84
C THR A 86 6.16 -39.06 23.84
N ALA A 87 6.67 -38.74 25.04
CA ALA A 87 7.92 -38.01 25.32
C ALA A 87 8.49 -37.10 24.20
N ILE A 88 8.23 -35.79 24.24
CA ILE A 88 8.83 -34.85 23.27
C ILE A 88 10.32 -34.64 23.59
N SER A 89 11.18 -34.86 22.58
CA SER A 89 12.47 -34.17 22.49
C SER A 89 12.22 -32.66 22.35
N LEU A 90 12.86 -31.82 23.15
CA LEU A 90 12.68 -30.35 23.20
C LEU A 90 12.80 -29.62 21.84
N GLU A 91 13.20 -30.29 20.78
CA GLU A 91 13.17 -29.78 19.41
C GLU A 91 11.71 -29.56 18.98
N THR A 92 11.34 -28.27 18.91
CA THR A 92 10.03 -27.84 18.42
C THR A 92 9.81 -28.41 17.02
N PRO A 93 8.75 -29.20 16.78
CA PRO A 93 8.52 -29.74 15.45
C PRO A 93 8.23 -28.57 14.51
N ALA A 94 9.19 -28.25 13.65
CA ALA A 94 9.12 -27.08 12.76
C ALA A 94 7.86 -27.12 11.87
N PHE A 95 7.31 -28.31 11.62
CA PHE A 95 6.08 -28.48 10.87
C PHE A 95 4.85 -27.87 11.56
N LEU A 96 4.78 -27.81 12.90
CA LEU A 96 3.66 -27.18 13.59
C LEU A 96 3.58 -25.67 13.29
N MET A 97 4.70 -25.03 12.98
CA MET A 97 4.70 -23.63 12.54
C MET A 97 4.03 -23.44 11.18
N LYS A 98 3.89 -24.49 10.36
CA LYS A 98 3.25 -24.43 9.03
C LYS A 98 1.71 -24.38 9.12
N PHE A 99 1.11 -24.98 10.13
CA PHE A 99 -0.36 -24.99 10.25
C PHE A 99 -0.88 -23.69 10.85
N LYS A 100 -2.08 -23.26 10.44
CA LYS A 100 -2.70 -22.08 11.02
C LYS A 100 -2.94 -22.22 12.53
N PRO A 101 -2.88 -21.12 13.29
CA PRO A 101 -3.17 -21.14 14.73
C PRO A 101 -4.65 -21.45 15.06
N SER A 102 -5.52 -21.29 14.06
CA SER A 102 -6.94 -21.62 14.10
C SER A 102 -7.24 -23.10 13.99
N THR A 103 -6.28 -23.91 13.53
CA THR A 103 -6.43 -25.37 13.44
C THR A 103 -6.86 -25.94 14.78
N ARG A 104 -7.90 -26.78 14.75
CA ARG A 104 -8.37 -27.56 15.90
C ARG A 104 -7.29 -28.58 16.24
N VAL A 105 -6.78 -28.55 17.46
CA VAL A 105 -5.75 -29.46 17.94
C VAL A 105 -6.33 -30.35 19.01
N LEU A 106 -6.24 -31.67 18.82
CA LEU A 106 -6.60 -32.68 19.79
C LEU A 106 -5.33 -33.33 20.31
N LEU A 107 -4.97 -33.01 21.55
CA LEU A 107 -3.80 -33.59 22.21
C LEU A 107 -4.23 -34.77 23.07
N LEU A 108 -3.76 -35.96 22.69
CA LEU A 108 -3.92 -37.19 23.47
C LEU A 108 -2.72 -37.30 24.41
N TYR A 109 -2.98 -37.39 25.71
CA TYR A 109 -1.94 -37.56 26.71
C TYR A 109 -2.32 -38.62 27.74
N TYR A 110 -1.30 -39.22 28.35
CA TYR A 110 -1.47 -40.22 29.41
C TYR A 110 -1.13 -39.56 30.76
N SER A 111 -2.07 -39.68 31.71
CA SER A 111 -2.19 -38.92 32.98
C SER A 111 -0.94 -38.86 33.88
N GLN A 112 0.07 -39.70 33.64
CA GLN A 112 1.25 -39.82 34.52
C GLN A 112 2.47 -38.97 34.12
N THR A 113 2.34 -38.01 33.19
CA THR A 113 3.54 -37.39 32.58
C THR A 113 3.60 -35.86 32.69
N ASP A 114 4.77 -35.35 33.11
CA ASP A 114 5.20 -33.93 33.01
C ASP A 114 5.19 -33.37 31.56
N GLN A 115 4.80 -34.19 30.58
CA GLN A 115 4.82 -33.88 29.15
C GLN A 115 3.65 -32.96 28.74
N VAL A 116 2.53 -33.00 29.45
CA VAL A 116 1.37 -32.13 29.14
C VAL A 116 1.75 -30.66 29.25
N SER A 117 2.49 -30.30 30.30
CA SER A 117 2.96 -28.93 30.53
C SER A 117 3.87 -28.45 29.39
N LYS A 118 4.68 -29.36 28.82
CA LYS A 118 5.57 -29.06 27.68
C LYS A 118 4.78 -28.82 26.41
N TYR A 119 3.80 -29.67 26.08
CA TYR A 119 2.92 -29.46 24.94
C TYR A 119 2.08 -28.20 25.09
N GLU A 120 1.55 -27.91 26.28
CA GLU A 120 0.79 -26.69 26.54
C GLU A 120 1.65 -25.44 26.31
N ARG A 121 2.88 -25.43 26.84
CA ARG A 121 3.85 -24.36 26.59
C ARG A 121 4.17 -24.22 25.11
N LEU A 122 4.38 -25.33 24.41
CA LEU A 122 4.68 -25.35 22.98
C LEU A 122 3.52 -24.81 22.14
N LEU A 123 2.31 -25.33 22.34
CA LEU A 123 1.11 -24.91 21.59
C LEU A 123 0.74 -23.46 21.93
N THR A 124 0.97 -23.02 23.17
CA THR A 124 0.83 -21.61 23.59
C THR A 124 1.87 -20.73 22.93
N TYR A 125 3.13 -21.15 22.87
CA TYR A 125 4.21 -20.45 22.16
C TYR A 125 3.87 -20.31 20.67
N LEU A 126 3.37 -21.38 20.06
CA LEU A 126 2.86 -21.42 18.69
C LEU A 126 1.48 -20.75 18.53
N SER A 127 0.94 -20.13 19.58
CA SER A 127 -0.31 -19.37 19.56
C SER A 127 -1.54 -20.15 19.06
N TYR A 128 -1.54 -21.48 19.15
CA TYR A 128 -2.75 -22.26 18.95
C TYR A 128 -3.79 -21.88 20.00
N TYR A 129 -5.03 -21.77 19.57
CA TYR A 129 -6.11 -21.32 20.43
C TYR A 129 -7.33 -22.26 20.48
N ASN A 130 -7.39 -23.24 19.59
CA ASN A 130 -8.39 -24.30 19.58
C ASN A 130 -7.75 -25.63 19.99
N VAL A 131 -7.20 -25.70 21.21
CA VAL A 131 -6.55 -26.90 21.73
C VAL A 131 -7.47 -27.58 22.73
N VAL A 132 -7.66 -28.88 22.54
CA VAL A 132 -8.40 -29.75 23.43
C VAL A 132 -7.47 -30.85 23.92
N TYR A 133 -7.41 -31.00 25.24
CA TYR A 133 -6.60 -31.99 25.92
C TYR A 133 -7.52 -33.14 26.31
N LEU A 134 -7.27 -34.33 25.78
CA LEU A 134 -8.01 -35.54 26.16
C LEU A 134 -7.18 -36.34 27.16
N ASP A 135 -7.66 -36.32 28.41
CA ASP A 135 -7.27 -37.28 29.46
C ASP A 135 -8.20 -38.50 29.42
N GLU A 136 -7.88 -39.52 30.21
CA GLU A 136 -8.60 -40.78 30.38
C GLU A 136 -10.15 -40.76 30.20
N PRO A 137 -10.74 -41.87 29.70
CA PRO A 137 -12.04 -41.94 29.01
C PRO A 137 -13.31 -41.60 29.83
N ASN A 138 -13.19 -41.22 31.10
CA ASN A 138 -14.35 -41.26 32.01
C ASN A 138 -15.31 -40.07 31.87
N LYS A 139 -14.93 -38.95 31.23
CA LYS A 139 -15.83 -37.80 30.99
C LYS A 139 -15.48 -37.02 29.71
N LEU A 140 -15.70 -37.64 28.54
CA LEU A 140 -15.55 -36.97 27.26
C LEU A 140 -16.82 -36.14 26.95
N PRO A 141 -16.69 -34.84 26.62
CA PRO A 141 -17.86 -34.03 26.24
C PRO A 141 -18.40 -34.48 24.88
N SER A 142 -19.63 -34.12 24.53
CA SER A 142 -20.16 -34.43 23.20
C SER A 142 -19.32 -33.75 22.09
N PRO A 143 -19.11 -34.40 20.92
CA PRO A 143 -18.27 -33.86 19.84
C PRO A 143 -18.59 -32.42 19.41
N ASP A 144 -19.88 -32.07 19.37
CA ASP A 144 -20.40 -30.74 19.06
C ASP A 144 -19.94 -29.65 20.04
N ARG A 145 -19.58 -30.04 21.27
CA ARG A 145 -19.13 -29.12 22.33
C ARG A 145 -17.62 -29.08 22.50
N LEU A 146 -16.88 -29.89 21.73
CA LEU A 146 -15.45 -30.08 21.92
C LEU A 146 -14.66 -28.83 21.55
N PHE A 147 -14.90 -28.30 20.35
CA PHE A 147 -14.23 -27.11 19.83
C PHE A 147 -15.13 -25.89 19.93
N LYS A 148 -15.41 -25.44 21.16
CA LYS A 148 -16.09 -24.15 21.35
C LYS A 148 -15.22 -23.02 20.79
N PRO A 149 -15.81 -21.94 20.26
CA PRO A 149 -15.07 -20.78 19.81
C PRO A 149 -14.13 -20.32 20.94
N SER A 150 -12.82 -20.39 20.69
CA SER A 150 -11.83 -20.02 21.70
C SER A 150 -12.10 -18.62 22.25
N PHE A 151 -11.91 -18.44 23.56
CA PHE A 151 -11.96 -17.12 24.19
C PHE A 151 -10.96 -16.14 23.56
N LYS A 152 -9.91 -16.63 22.89
CA LYS A 152 -8.98 -15.79 22.13
C LYS A 152 -9.58 -15.24 20.83
N ARG A 153 -10.61 -15.88 20.25
CA ARG A 153 -11.43 -15.34 19.14
C ARG A 153 -12.60 -14.50 19.63
N ASN A 154 -13.11 -14.79 20.83
CA ASN A 154 -14.13 -13.97 21.44
C ASN A 154 -13.53 -12.62 21.89
N MET A 155 -13.58 -11.64 20.99
CA MET A 155 -13.11 -10.28 21.25
C MET A 155 -14.18 -9.43 21.95
N ARG A 156 -15.34 -9.98 22.35
CA ARG A 156 -16.41 -9.21 22.98
C ARG A 156 -15.90 -8.49 24.22
N GLY A 157 -15.98 -7.16 24.21
CA GLY A 157 -15.49 -6.30 25.29
C GLY A 157 -13.96 -6.16 25.38
N ARG A 158 -13.20 -6.65 24.39
CA ARG A 158 -11.74 -6.56 24.34
C ARG A 158 -11.30 -5.66 23.19
N PRO A 159 -10.85 -4.43 23.46
CA PRO A 159 -10.55 -3.48 22.41
C PRO A 159 -9.42 -3.96 21.49
N ILE A 160 -9.57 -3.72 20.18
CA ILE A 160 -8.49 -3.87 19.22
C ILE A 160 -7.60 -2.62 19.32
N SER A 161 -6.38 -2.79 19.79
CA SER A 161 -5.38 -1.72 19.74
C SER A 161 -4.66 -1.77 18.39
N TYR A 162 -4.60 -0.62 17.71
CA TYR A 162 -3.83 -0.46 16.47
C TYR A 162 -2.93 0.76 16.54
N CYS A 163 -1.93 0.81 15.67
CA CYS A 163 -1.04 1.95 15.54
C CYS A 163 -0.78 2.22 14.06
N SER A 164 -0.74 3.48 13.68
CA SER A 164 -0.44 3.95 12.33
C SER A 164 0.99 4.52 12.31
N ARG A 165 1.75 4.28 11.22
CA ARG A 165 3.07 4.92 11.05
C ARG A 165 2.96 6.42 10.81
N PHE A 166 1.83 6.83 10.25
CA PHE A 166 1.52 8.21 9.90
C PHE A 166 0.14 8.55 10.49
N PRO A 167 -0.06 9.78 10.96
CA PRO A 167 -1.37 10.20 11.45
C PRO A 167 -2.38 10.14 10.31
N LEU A 168 -3.26 9.14 10.35
CA LEU A 168 -4.34 8.99 9.38
C LEU A 168 -5.57 9.77 9.88
N PRO A 169 -6.32 10.48 9.01
CA PRO A 169 -7.59 11.07 9.39
C PRO A 169 -8.55 10.00 9.91
N LYS A 170 -9.36 10.30 10.94
CA LYS A 170 -10.34 9.32 11.49
C LYS A 170 -11.28 8.73 10.44
N LYS A 171 -11.60 9.50 9.39
CA LYS A 171 -12.45 9.06 8.27
C LYS A 171 -11.71 8.26 7.20
N HIS A 172 -10.41 8.00 7.38
CA HIS A 172 -9.60 7.25 6.42
C HIS A 172 -10.13 5.81 6.30
N ILE A 173 -10.13 5.27 5.08
CA ILE A 173 -10.68 3.95 4.77
C ILE A 173 -10.09 2.84 5.63
N LEU A 174 -8.78 2.91 5.89
CA LEU A 174 -8.07 1.91 6.70
C LEU A 174 -8.46 1.97 8.18
N ILE A 175 -8.63 3.17 8.75
CA ILE A 175 -9.09 3.32 10.14
C ILE A 175 -10.52 2.81 10.25
N LYS A 176 -11.38 3.26 9.34
CA LYS A 176 -12.78 2.83 9.29
C LYS A 176 -12.90 1.31 9.16
N TRP A 177 -12.05 0.66 8.37
CA TRP A 177 -12.03 -0.81 8.28
C TRP A 177 -11.68 -1.48 9.61
N VAL A 178 -10.71 -0.95 10.38
CA VAL A 178 -10.39 -1.49 11.70
C VAL A 178 -11.58 -1.33 12.65
N GLU A 179 -12.27 -0.19 12.61
CA GLU A 179 -13.48 0.09 13.38
C GLU A 179 -14.66 -0.81 12.97
N ASP A 180 -14.89 -1.01 11.66
CA ASP A 180 -15.91 -1.89 11.11
C ASP A 180 -15.62 -3.34 11.52
N THR A 181 -14.34 -3.76 11.50
CA THR A 181 -13.90 -5.09 11.95
C THR A 181 -14.09 -5.27 13.46
N ALA A 182 -13.83 -4.23 14.26
CA ALA A 182 -14.12 -4.25 15.69
C ALA A 182 -15.62 -4.40 15.95
N THR A 183 -16.45 -3.65 15.22
CA THR A 183 -17.91 -3.73 15.31
C THR A 183 -18.43 -5.12 14.95
N PHE A 184 -17.92 -5.71 13.86
CA PHE A 184 -18.23 -7.09 13.45
C PHE A 184 -17.91 -8.11 14.55
N MET A 185 -16.80 -7.91 15.28
CA MET A 185 -16.42 -8.75 16.40
C MET A 185 -17.07 -8.36 17.75
N ASN A 186 -18.04 -7.44 17.73
CA ASN A 186 -18.71 -6.91 18.92
C ASN A 186 -17.74 -6.32 19.95
N THR A 187 -16.78 -5.53 19.46
CA THR A 187 -15.76 -4.86 20.27
C THR A 187 -15.46 -3.44 19.76
N THR A 188 -14.56 -2.72 20.43
CA THR A 188 -14.12 -1.38 20.06
C THR A 188 -12.71 -1.39 19.48
N ALA A 189 -12.35 -0.36 18.72
CA ALA A 189 -10.98 -0.13 18.24
C ALA A 189 -10.39 1.10 18.93
N HIS A 190 -9.11 1.04 19.30
CA HIS A 190 -8.40 2.15 19.93
C HIS A 190 -7.04 2.36 19.24
N GLU A 191 -6.80 3.59 18.79
CA GLU A 191 -5.50 3.98 18.28
C GLU A 191 -4.53 4.21 19.45
N HIS A 192 -3.34 3.62 19.35
CA HIS A 192 -2.25 3.81 20.30
C HIS A 192 -1.15 4.64 19.64
N MET A 193 -0.78 5.79 20.23
CA MET A 193 0.19 6.74 19.62
C MET A 193 1.64 6.25 19.57
N SER A 194 2.00 5.20 20.32
CA SER A 194 3.40 4.75 20.38
C SER A 194 3.55 3.32 19.91
N LEU A 195 4.30 3.14 18.82
CA LEU A 195 5.04 1.92 18.56
C LEU A 195 6.18 1.85 19.59
N LYS A 196 5.91 1.32 20.79
CA LYS A 196 7.01 0.70 21.53
C LYS A 196 7.61 -0.31 20.58
N ARG A 197 8.95 -0.33 20.46
CA ARG A 197 9.68 -1.27 19.59
C ARG A 197 9.37 -2.69 20.07
N ILE A 198 8.28 -3.24 19.57
CA ILE A 198 7.87 -4.60 19.87
C ILE A 198 8.78 -5.44 18.99
N ASN A 199 9.81 -6.05 19.58
CA ASN A 199 10.77 -6.95 18.90
C ASN A 199 10.12 -8.27 18.45
N ASN A 200 8.83 -8.26 18.12
CA ASN A 200 8.11 -9.47 17.73
C ASN A 200 8.16 -9.64 16.21
N HIS A 201 8.15 -10.89 15.80
CA HIS A 201 7.89 -11.27 14.42
C HIS A 201 6.47 -10.81 14.06
N PHE A 202 6.36 -9.96 13.04
CA PHE A 202 5.09 -9.51 12.48
C PHE A 202 4.80 -10.27 11.17
N GLY A 203 3.55 -10.68 10.99
CA GLY A 203 3.03 -11.12 9.71
C GLY A 203 2.45 -9.93 8.97
N ILE A 204 2.48 -9.98 7.64
CA ILE A 204 1.90 -8.95 6.78
C ILE A 204 0.60 -9.50 6.19
N LEU A 205 -0.50 -8.80 6.44
CA LEU A 205 -1.75 -9.01 5.72
C LEU A 205 -1.83 -7.97 4.60
N LEU A 206 -1.65 -8.41 3.36
CA LEU A 206 -1.78 -7.56 2.18
C LEU A 206 -3.25 -7.34 1.88
N THR A 207 -3.61 -6.09 1.60
CA THR A 207 -4.97 -5.73 1.18
C THR A 207 -5.09 -5.73 -0.34
N ASN A 208 -6.31 -5.95 -0.81
CA ASN A 208 -6.65 -5.80 -2.23
C ASN A 208 -6.94 -4.35 -2.61
N VAL A 209 -6.71 -3.40 -1.69
CA VAL A 209 -6.93 -1.98 -1.95
C VAL A 209 -5.68 -1.44 -2.66
N PRO A 210 -5.79 -1.09 -3.96
CA PRO A 210 -4.67 -0.53 -4.69
C PRO A 210 -4.43 0.90 -4.20
N CYS A 211 -3.17 1.25 -3.98
CA CYS A 211 -2.74 2.62 -3.74
C CYS A 211 -1.74 3.02 -4.81
N ASP A 212 -2.00 4.13 -5.50
CA ASP A 212 -1.09 4.65 -6.51
C ASP A 212 0.23 5.09 -5.87
N ARG A 213 1.33 4.61 -6.44
CA ARG A 213 2.66 5.13 -6.14
C ARG A 213 2.96 6.26 -7.09
N VAL A 214 3.23 7.42 -6.51
CA VAL A 214 3.51 8.64 -7.24
C VAL A 214 4.89 9.16 -6.86
N LEU A 215 5.44 10.00 -7.73
CA LEU A 215 6.63 10.77 -7.43
C LEU A 215 6.23 12.19 -7.03
N LEU A 216 6.81 12.63 -5.92
CA LEU A 216 6.87 14.03 -5.53
C LEU A 216 8.10 14.64 -6.17
N VAL A 217 7.90 15.54 -7.13
CA VAL A 217 8.99 16.15 -7.91
C VAL A 217 9.15 17.61 -7.49
N PRO A 218 10.39 18.08 -7.25
CA PRO A 218 10.63 19.47 -6.86
C PRO A 218 10.19 20.43 -7.97
N ARG A 219 9.66 21.58 -7.56
CA ARG A 219 9.32 22.70 -8.42
C ARG A 219 10.23 23.88 -8.12
N SER A 220 10.69 24.54 -9.18
CA SER A 220 11.43 25.79 -9.07
C SER A 220 10.60 26.94 -9.66
N PRO A 221 10.72 28.17 -9.14
CA PRO A 221 10.11 29.32 -9.77
C PRO A 221 10.83 29.64 -11.10
N LEU A 222 10.09 30.07 -12.11
CA LEU A 222 10.66 30.49 -13.39
C LEU A 222 11.67 31.63 -13.22
N HIS A 223 12.75 31.63 -14.01
CA HIS A 223 13.67 32.77 -14.04
C HIS A 223 12.97 34.03 -14.58
N VAL A 224 13.45 35.20 -14.16
CA VAL A 224 12.85 36.50 -14.56
C VAL A 224 12.86 36.68 -16.08
N ILE A 225 13.90 36.20 -16.76
CA ILE A 225 14.02 36.32 -18.22
C ILE A 225 12.97 35.46 -18.93
N GLU A 226 12.77 34.22 -18.46
CA GLU A 226 11.74 33.32 -19.01
C GLU A 226 10.35 33.91 -18.78
N LEU A 227 10.11 34.53 -17.63
CA LEU A 227 8.86 35.20 -17.30
C LEU A 227 8.53 36.34 -18.28
N LEU A 228 9.53 37.07 -18.77
CA LEU A 228 9.36 38.15 -19.76
C LEU A 228 9.09 37.62 -21.17
N ALA A 229 9.61 36.44 -21.53
CA ALA A 229 9.38 35.84 -22.84
C ALA A 229 8.03 35.09 -22.92
N LEU A 230 7.50 34.62 -21.78
CA LEU A 230 6.28 33.80 -21.68
C LEU A 230 4.94 34.44 -22.12
N PRO A 231 4.70 35.77 -22.04
CA PRO A 231 3.37 36.35 -22.31
C PRO A 231 2.85 36.07 -23.73
N PHE A 232 3.75 35.92 -24.70
CA PHE A 232 3.39 35.62 -26.08
C PHE A 232 4.02 34.33 -26.55
N SER A 233 3.27 33.59 -27.39
CA SER A 233 3.82 32.42 -28.04
C SER A 233 4.92 32.85 -29.01
N TRP A 234 5.87 31.95 -29.26
CA TRP A 234 6.95 32.21 -30.23
C TRP A 234 6.41 32.65 -31.59
N HIS A 235 5.29 32.05 -32.04
CA HIS A 235 4.60 32.44 -33.27
C HIS A 235 4.21 33.92 -33.28
N VAL A 236 3.63 34.44 -32.19
CA VAL A 236 3.25 35.86 -32.09
C VAL A 236 4.47 36.78 -32.10
N TRP A 237 5.55 36.39 -31.42
CA TRP A 237 6.81 37.13 -31.49
C TRP A 237 7.34 37.18 -32.92
N THR A 238 7.37 36.03 -33.61
CA THR A 238 7.85 35.96 -35.00
C THR A 238 6.98 36.74 -35.96
N THR A 239 5.65 36.73 -35.81
CA THR A 239 4.76 37.51 -36.67
C THR A 239 4.89 39.01 -36.42
N LEU A 240 5.07 39.43 -35.16
CA LEU A 240 5.29 40.83 -34.81
C LEU A 240 6.63 41.32 -35.37
N ILE A 241 7.70 40.54 -35.21
CA ILE A 241 9.02 40.84 -35.81
C ILE A 241 8.93 40.89 -37.35
N LEU A 242 8.30 39.90 -37.97
CA LEU A 242 8.16 39.83 -39.43
C LEU A 242 7.34 40.99 -39.99
N LEU A 243 6.31 41.42 -39.26
CA LEU A 243 5.49 42.57 -39.60
C LEU A 243 6.25 43.89 -39.44
N LEU A 244 7.10 44.03 -38.41
CA LEU A 244 7.99 45.19 -38.30
C LEU A 244 9.02 45.22 -39.42
N ILE A 245 9.63 44.07 -39.76
CA ILE A 245 10.58 43.94 -40.87
C ILE A 245 9.91 44.26 -42.20
N SER A 246 8.70 43.77 -42.45
CA SER A 246 8.01 44.01 -43.73
C SER A 246 7.69 45.48 -43.95
N VAL A 247 7.31 46.20 -42.88
CA VAL A 247 7.09 47.65 -42.92
C VAL A 247 8.40 48.40 -43.14
N GLU A 248 9.49 47.97 -42.51
CA GLU A 248 10.82 48.57 -42.71
C GLU A 248 11.34 48.34 -44.14
N VAL A 249 11.15 47.13 -44.68
CA VAL A 249 11.47 46.82 -46.08
C VAL A 249 10.64 47.66 -47.04
N ALA A 250 9.35 47.88 -46.76
CA ALA A 250 8.49 48.76 -47.55
C ALA A 250 8.96 50.22 -47.51
N HIS A 251 9.39 50.71 -46.35
CA HIS A 251 10.00 52.02 -46.18
C HIS A 251 11.28 52.16 -47.03
N LEU A 252 12.17 51.15 -46.99
CA LEU A 252 13.40 51.14 -47.79
C LEU A 252 13.15 51.04 -49.30
N ALA A 253 12.12 50.30 -49.72
CA ALA A 253 11.79 50.13 -51.13
C ALA A 253 11.16 51.38 -51.75
N VAL A 254 10.40 52.16 -50.96
CA VAL A 254 9.66 53.33 -51.44
C VAL A 254 9.90 54.57 -50.56
N PRO A 255 11.13 55.10 -50.52
CA PRO A 255 11.51 56.20 -49.62
C PRO A 255 10.82 57.53 -49.95
N LYS A 256 10.20 57.63 -51.13
CA LYS A 256 9.41 58.83 -51.50
C LYS A 256 8.05 58.87 -50.80
N THR A 257 7.50 57.71 -50.44
CA THR A 257 6.16 57.58 -49.85
C THR A 257 6.20 57.52 -48.33
N PHE A 258 7.27 56.99 -47.74
CA PHE A 258 7.48 56.96 -46.29
C PHE A 258 8.62 57.91 -45.92
N ARG A 259 8.29 58.99 -45.20
CA ARG A 259 9.29 59.96 -44.71
C ARG A 259 9.69 59.69 -43.26
N ASN A 260 8.82 59.03 -42.49
CA ASN A 260 9.10 58.67 -41.10
C ASN A 260 9.74 57.29 -40.99
N GLU A 261 10.65 57.13 -40.01
CA GLU A 261 11.20 55.82 -39.64
C GLU A 261 10.10 55.01 -38.90
N PRO A 262 9.53 53.95 -39.51
CA PRO A 262 8.34 53.30 -38.99
C PRO A 262 8.56 52.69 -37.60
N ILE A 263 9.69 52.00 -37.40
CA ILE A 263 9.99 51.32 -36.14
C ILE A 263 10.16 52.33 -35.01
N LEU A 264 10.92 53.40 -35.24
CA LEU A 264 11.17 54.42 -34.23
C LEU A 264 9.86 55.13 -33.84
N MET A 265 9.00 55.38 -34.81
CA MET A 265 7.71 55.99 -34.57
C MET A 265 6.76 55.07 -33.80
N VAL A 266 6.59 53.82 -34.25
CA VAL A 266 5.58 52.92 -33.65
C VAL A 266 6.05 52.37 -32.30
N VAL A 267 7.30 51.93 -32.20
CA VAL A 267 7.83 51.28 -30.98
C VAL A 267 8.27 52.32 -29.95
N CYS A 268 8.99 53.36 -30.38
CA CYS A 268 9.56 54.35 -29.46
C CYS A 268 8.70 55.62 -29.33
N GLY A 269 7.70 55.82 -30.18
CA GLY A 269 6.87 57.03 -30.16
C GLY A 269 7.59 58.29 -30.64
N PHE A 270 8.75 58.17 -31.29
CA PHE A 270 9.49 59.34 -31.78
C PHE A 270 9.03 59.73 -33.19
N GLU A 271 8.49 60.93 -33.31
CA GLU A 271 8.15 61.53 -34.59
C GLU A 271 9.31 62.38 -35.11
N ARG A 272 9.92 61.99 -36.23
CA ARG A 272 10.89 62.85 -36.95
C ARG A 272 10.19 63.88 -37.83
N TYR A 273 9.03 63.53 -38.39
CA TYR A 273 8.24 64.38 -39.25
C TYR A 273 6.77 64.31 -38.80
N ASP A 274 6.12 65.46 -38.69
CA ASP A 274 4.70 65.57 -38.29
C ASP A 274 3.84 64.58 -39.09
N LEU A 275 3.23 63.60 -38.41
CA LEU A 275 2.31 62.63 -39.03
C LEU A 275 1.11 63.33 -39.69
N HIS A 276 0.78 64.54 -39.23
CA HIS A 276 -0.26 65.38 -39.81
C HIS A 276 0.05 65.86 -41.24
N LYS A 277 1.33 65.90 -41.63
CA LYS A 277 1.79 66.32 -42.96
C LYS A 277 2.18 65.15 -43.87
N ALA A 278 2.09 63.92 -43.37
CA ALA A 278 2.41 62.70 -44.11
C ALA A 278 1.35 62.39 -45.18
N ASP A 279 1.72 61.55 -46.15
CA ASP A 279 0.80 61.08 -47.18
C ASP A 279 -0.30 60.19 -46.57
N ARG A 280 -1.48 60.12 -47.21
CA ARG A 280 -2.65 59.40 -46.66
C ARG A 280 -2.36 57.91 -46.45
N ILE A 281 -1.54 57.31 -47.31
CA ILE A 281 -1.18 55.88 -47.24
C ILE A 281 -0.25 55.63 -46.06
N GLU A 282 0.82 56.43 -45.93
CA GLU A 282 1.75 56.38 -44.79
C GLU A 282 0.98 56.55 -43.47
N LYS A 283 0.06 57.52 -43.42
CA LYS A 283 -0.77 57.78 -42.24
C LYS A 283 -1.66 56.59 -41.87
N MET A 284 -2.35 55.98 -42.82
CA MET A 284 -3.21 54.82 -42.55
C MET A 284 -2.39 53.60 -42.09
N ALA A 285 -1.26 53.33 -42.75
CA ALA A 285 -0.39 52.21 -42.40
C ALA A 285 0.22 52.38 -41.00
N LEU A 286 0.82 53.53 -40.72
CA LEU A 286 1.42 53.83 -39.42
C LEU A 286 0.36 53.89 -38.31
N PHE A 287 -0.80 54.51 -38.56
CA PHE A 287 -1.87 54.55 -37.57
C PHE A 287 -2.40 53.15 -37.23
N SER A 288 -2.64 52.29 -38.22
CA SER A 288 -3.04 50.91 -37.99
C SER A 288 -1.98 50.14 -37.19
N LEU A 289 -0.70 50.37 -37.50
CA LEU A 289 0.41 49.72 -36.81
C LEU A 289 0.55 50.21 -35.35
N ILE A 290 0.36 51.51 -35.10
CA ILE A 290 0.32 52.11 -33.76
C ILE A 290 -0.82 51.50 -32.94
N VAL A 291 -2.03 51.44 -33.50
CA VAL A 291 -3.19 50.85 -32.81
C VAL A 291 -2.94 49.37 -32.50
N LEU A 292 -2.40 48.60 -33.45
CA LEU A 292 -2.02 47.20 -33.25
C LEU A 292 -1.00 47.05 -32.13
N LEU A 293 0.11 47.80 -32.18
CA LEU A 293 1.17 47.69 -31.18
C LEU A 293 0.67 48.12 -29.80
N PHE A 294 -0.18 49.13 -29.71
CA PHE A 294 -0.83 49.53 -28.46
C PHE A 294 -1.62 48.36 -27.84
N PHE A 295 -2.46 47.68 -28.62
CA PHE A 295 -3.19 46.52 -28.12
C PHE A 295 -2.25 45.39 -27.71
N MET A 296 -1.19 45.13 -28.48
CA MET A 296 -0.19 44.12 -28.14
C MET A 296 0.54 44.45 -26.84
N THR A 297 0.97 45.70 -26.65
CA THR A 297 1.63 46.13 -25.41
C THR A 297 0.69 46.02 -24.22
N ARG A 298 -0.59 46.41 -24.34
CA ARG A 298 -1.57 46.26 -23.25
C ARG A 298 -1.88 44.81 -22.92
N ALA A 299 -1.99 43.94 -23.92
CA ALA A 299 -2.16 42.51 -23.72
C ALA A 299 -0.93 41.90 -23.04
N TYR A 300 0.27 42.30 -23.46
CA TYR A 300 1.54 41.90 -22.86
C TYR A 300 1.64 42.32 -21.39
N GLU A 301 1.42 43.60 -21.08
CA GLU A 301 1.46 44.15 -19.72
C GLU A 301 0.48 43.41 -18.79
N THR A 302 -0.76 43.24 -19.24
CA THR A 302 -1.80 42.57 -18.45
C THR A 302 -1.41 41.13 -18.13
N ARG A 303 -0.89 40.40 -19.13
CA ARG A 303 -0.48 39.01 -18.94
C ARG A 303 0.79 38.88 -18.11
N LEU A 304 1.77 39.76 -18.30
CA LEU A 304 2.98 39.83 -17.48
C LEU A 304 2.63 40.12 -16.02
N LEU A 305 1.78 41.12 -15.76
CA LEU A 305 1.35 41.46 -14.41
C LEU A 305 0.58 40.31 -13.75
N SER A 306 -0.31 39.64 -14.49
CA SER A 306 -0.96 38.43 -13.98
C SER A 306 0.05 37.35 -13.59
N MET A 307 1.10 37.13 -14.39
CA MET A 307 2.16 36.17 -14.07
C MET A 307 3.09 36.66 -12.95
N MET A 308 3.24 37.96 -12.72
CA MET A 308 3.98 38.48 -11.57
C MET A 308 3.19 38.30 -10.27
N VAL A 309 1.86 38.41 -10.31
CA VAL A 309 0.98 38.16 -9.16
C VAL A 309 0.92 36.67 -8.81
N SER A 310 0.85 35.80 -9.83
CA SER A 310 0.90 34.35 -9.68
C SER A 310 2.06 33.79 -10.52
N ARG A 311 3.26 33.75 -9.92
CA ARG A 311 4.46 33.29 -10.60
C ARG A 311 4.30 31.84 -11.04
N PRO A 312 4.35 31.53 -12.35
CA PRO A 312 4.29 30.15 -12.79
C PRO A 312 5.55 29.40 -12.36
N ALA A 313 5.40 28.12 -12.08
CA ALA A 313 6.53 27.21 -11.87
C ALA A 313 7.24 26.95 -13.21
N THR A 314 8.50 26.52 -13.13
CA THR A 314 9.18 25.87 -14.26
C THR A 314 8.33 24.71 -14.79
N ARG A 315 8.55 24.32 -16.06
CA ARG A 315 7.84 23.20 -16.73
C ARG A 315 7.58 22.05 -15.75
N ASP A 316 6.31 21.74 -15.54
CA ASP A 316 5.91 20.68 -14.63
C ASP A 316 6.34 19.32 -15.19
N ILE A 317 6.95 18.52 -14.33
CA ILE A 317 7.42 17.16 -14.64
C ILE A 317 6.26 16.21 -14.36
N ASN A 318 5.42 16.01 -15.38
CA ASN A 318 4.16 15.26 -15.23
C ASN A 318 4.31 13.78 -15.60
N THR A 319 5.34 13.43 -16.38
CA THR A 319 5.60 12.07 -16.86
C THR A 319 6.96 11.56 -16.41
N VAL A 320 7.14 10.24 -16.39
CA VAL A 320 8.43 9.59 -16.17
C VAL A 320 9.45 10.01 -17.23
N GLN A 321 9.00 10.22 -18.47
CA GLN A 321 9.86 10.71 -19.54
C GLN A 321 10.35 12.14 -19.28
N ASP A 322 9.47 13.05 -18.85
CA ASP A 322 9.88 14.40 -18.44
C ASP A 322 10.90 14.35 -17.29
N LEU A 323 10.75 13.40 -16.37
CA LEU A 323 11.66 13.22 -15.25
C LEU A 323 13.05 12.80 -15.72
N VAL A 324 13.14 11.85 -16.66
CA VAL A 324 14.39 11.42 -17.28
C VAL A 324 15.06 12.59 -18.01
N GLU A 325 14.29 13.37 -18.78
CA GLU A 325 14.79 14.54 -19.51
C GLU A 325 15.26 15.66 -18.58
N SER A 326 14.60 15.83 -17.44
CA SER A 326 14.97 16.85 -16.44
C SER A 326 16.27 16.54 -15.69
N GLY A 327 16.71 15.28 -15.68
CA GLY A 327 17.86 14.82 -14.90
C GLY A 327 17.66 14.84 -13.38
N VAL A 328 16.43 15.05 -12.90
CA VAL A 328 16.11 15.03 -11.47
C VAL A 328 16.25 13.60 -10.93
N ARG A 329 17.08 13.46 -9.90
CA ARG A 329 17.37 12.16 -9.28
C ARG A 329 16.35 11.80 -8.20
N ILE A 330 16.07 10.51 -8.06
CA ILE A 330 15.10 9.98 -7.09
C ILE A 330 15.83 9.48 -5.85
N LYS A 331 15.47 9.98 -4.67
CA LYS A 331 16.00 9.46 -3.40
C LYS A 331 15.15 8.29 -2.92
N SER A 332 15.72 7.08 -2.94
CA SER A 332 15.07 5.86 -2.41
C SER A 332 16.01 5.01 -1.55
N ASP A 333 15.48 4.46 -0.46
CA ASP A 333 16.22 3.53 0.40
C ASP A 333 16.20 2.16 -0.29
N LEU A 334 17.34 1.78 -0.87
CA LEU A 334 17.49 0.51 -1.60
C LEU A 334 17.27 -0.71 -0.70
N LEU A 335 17.42 -0.56 0.62
CA LEU A 335 17.20 -1.65 1.58
C LEU A 335 15.70 -1.81 1.91
N ALA A 336 14.92 -0.75 1.79
CA ALA A 336 13.51 -0.72 2.19
C ALA A 336 12.53 -1.18 1.10
N GLY A 337 12.97 -1.31 -0.15
CA GLY A 337 12.12 -1.88 -1.20
C GLY A 337 12.64 -1.71 -2.63
N ASN A 338 12.67 -2.83 -3.36
CA ASN A 338 13.16 -2.97 -4.73
C ASN A 338 12.21 -2.45 -5.82
N ALA A 339 11.20 -1.63 -5.50
CA ALA A 339 10.16 -1.26 -6.46
C ALA A 339 10.68 -0.57 -7.73
N PHE A 340 11.89 0.00 -7.69
CA PHE A 340 12.55 0.64 -8.83
C PHE A 340 13.47 -0.30 -9.63
N LEU A 341 13.69 -1.54 -9.17
CA LEU A 341 14.60 -2.45 -9.86
C LEU A 341 14.02 -3.01 -11.16
N ASP A 342 12.69 -3.00 -11.29
CA ASP A 342 12.00 -3.59 -12.43
C ASP A 342 11.98 -2.63 -13.65
N ASP A 343 12.09 -1.31 -13.44
CA ASP A 343 12.15 -0.32 -14.50
C ASP A 343 13.59 0.17 -14.73
N GLN A 344 14.16 -0.20 -15.88
CA GLN A 344 15.52 0.13 -16.27
C GLN A 344 15.74 1.65 -16.40
N HIS A 345 14.73 2.42 -16.80
CA HIS A 345 14.84 3.87 -16.97
C HIS A 345 14.97 4.57 -15.62
N LEU A 346 14.11 4.22 -14.66
CA LEU A 346 14.11 4.80 -13.32
C LEU A 346 15.34 4.40 -12.51
N LYS A 347 15.84 3.18 -12.69
CA LYS A 347 17.02 2.67 -11.97
C LYS A 347 18.24 3.57 -12.12
N SER A 348 18.42 4.20 -13.28
CA SER A 348 19.54 5.12 -13.54
C SER A 348 19.47 6.42 -12.73
N LEU A 349 18.26 6.82 -12.29
CA LEU A 349 17.99 8.04 -11.56
C LEU A 349 18.01 7.86 -10.04
N VAL A 350 18.01 6.61 -9.54
CA VAL A 350 17.92 6.33 -8.09
C VAL A 350 19.25 6.59 -7.39
N VAL A 351 19.19 7.44 -6.36
CA VAL A 351 20.29 7.71 -5.42
C VAL A 351 19.99 7.03 -4.10
N ASN A 352 20.88 6.12 -3.69
CA ASN A 352 20.76 5.45 -2.40
C ASN A 352 20.90 6.45 -1.25
N SER A 353 19.93 6.47 -0.35
CA SER A 353 20.02 7.25 0.87
C SER A 353 19.26 6.56 2.01
N THR A 354 19.89 6.53 3.18
CA THR A 354 19.30 5.95 4.39
C THR A 354 18.33 6.90 5.08
N LYS A 355 18.27 8.17 4.66
CA LYS A 355 17.39 9.22 5.21
C LYS A 355 16.25 9.56 4.25
N ASN A 356 15.66 8.57 3.62
CA ASN A 356 14.61 8.78 2.62
C ASN A 356 13.23 8.79 3.27
N SER A 357 12.98 9.88 3.99
CA SER A 357 11.65 10.17 4.50
C SER A 357 11.02 11.29 3.69
N VAL A 358 9.86 11.00 3.12
CA VAL A 358 8.96 11.97 2.47
C VAL A 358 8.59 13.11 3.44
N LEU A 359 8.71 12.87 4.75
CA LEU A 359 8.49 13.89 5.77
C LEU A 359 9.61 14.95 5.83
N ASN A 360 10.78 14.69 5.24
CA ASN A 360 11.95 15.56 5.21
C ASN A 360 12.58 15.61 3.79
N MET A 361 11.89 16.26 2.86
CA MET A 361 12.33 16.48 1.47
C MET A 361 13.25 17.70 1.39
N ASP A 362 14.20 17.68 0.46
CA ASP A 362 15.33 18.62 0.41
C ASP A 362 15.20 19.73 -0.64
N GLY A 363 14.08 19.79 -1.35
CA GLY A 363 13.85 20.69 -2.48
C GLY A 363 14.64 20.38 -3.77
N VAL A 364 15.42 19.29 -3.82
CA VAL A 364 16.32 19.00 -4.95
C VAL A 364 16.03 17.64 -5.61
N HIS A 365 15.64 16.64 -4.83
CA HIS A 365 15.42 15.28 -5.33
C HIS A 365 13.94 14.95 -5.43
N ALA A 366 13.60 14.00 -6.30
CA ALA A 366 12.27 13.41 -6.31
C ALA A 366 12.13 12.33 -5.23
N TYR A 367 10.92 12.17 -4.69
CA TYR A 367 10.60 11.20 -3.64
C TYR A 367 9.40 10.35 -4.03
N MET A 368 9.50 9.04 -3.92
CA MET A 368 8.36 8.15 -4.16
C MET A 368 7.56 7.93 -2.88
N THR A 369 6.25 7.97 -3.02
CA THR A 369 5.31 7.76 -1.94
C THR A 369 3.97 7.26 -2.48
N GLU A 370 3.08 6.84 -1.60
CA GLU A 370 1.67 6.64 -1.92
C GLU A 370 0.99 8.00 -2.13
N ARG A 371 0.10 8.09 -3.13
CA ARG A 371 -0.60 9.34 -3.50
C ARG A 371 -1.34 9.98 -2.32
N PHE A 372 -1.98 9.16 -1.49
CA PHE A 372 -2.63 9.63 -0.26
C PHE A 372 -1.64 10.34 0.68
N LEU A 373 -0.48 9.72 0.95
CA LEU A 373 0.55 10.31 1.81
C LEU A 373 1.16 11.56 1.16
N ALA A 374 1.30 11.57 -0.16
CA ALA A 374 1.75 12.74 -0.92
C ALA A 374 0.83 13.94 -0.69
N ASN A 375 -0.48 13.75 -0.81
CA ASN A 375 -1.49 14.79 -0.57
C ASN A 375 -1.46 15.31 0.87
N LEU A 376 -1.19 14.43 1.84
CA LEU A 376 -1.10 14.81 3.25
C LEU A 376 0.16 15.64 3.55
N VAL A 377 1.27 15.34 2.87
CA VAL A 377 2.58 15.92 3.16
C VAL A 377 2.84 17.20 2.37
N LEU A 378 2.29 17.33 1.16
CA LEU A 378 2.50 18.49 0.28
C LEU A 378 2.30 19.85 0.96
N PRO A 379 1.23 20.10 1.75
CA PRO A 379 1.02 21.40 2.40
C PRO A 379 2.16 21.85 3.32
N LYS A 380 2.95 20.90 3.86
CA LYS A 380 4.13 21.21 4.70
C LYS A 380 5.24 21.90 3.89
N TYR A 381 5.26 21.75 2.57
CA TYR A 381 6.28 22.29 1.67
C TYR A 381 5.76 23.47 0.84
N TYR A 382 4.73 24.15 1.33
CA TYR A 382 4.27 25.40 0.75
C TYR A 382 5.27 26.52 1.03
N ASP A 383 5.73 27.19 -0.03
CA ASP A 383 6.57 28.36 0.06
C ASP A 383 5.70 29.63 0.09
N PRO A 384 5.61 30.36 1.21
CA PRO A 384 4.77 31.55 1.31
C PRO A 384 5.30 32.72 0.48
N GLU A 385 6.60 32.80 0.21
CA GLU A 385 7.20 33.89 -0.57
C GLU A 385 6.88 33.73 -2.05
N GLN A 386 7.00 32.50 -2.57
CA GLN A 386 6.69 32.19 -3.97
C GLN A 386 5.21 31.83 -4.18
N ARG A 387 4.41 31.72 -3.11
CA ARG A 387 2.99 31.31 -3.13
C ARG A 387 2.75 30.00 -3.87
N MET A 388 3.64 29.04 -3.71
CA MET A 388 3.56 27.75 -4.41
C MET A 388 4.11 26.61 -3.56
N ASN A 389 3.65 25.39 -3.81
CA ASN A 389 4.29 24.21 -3.23
C ASN A 389 5.66 23.98 -3.90
N ARG A 390 6.70 23.76 -3.10
CA ARG A 390 8.05 23.40 -3.58
C ARG A 390 8.11 22.02 -4.23
N TYR A 391 7.04 21.25 -4.09
CA TYR A 391 6.87 19.94 -4.67
C TYR A 391 5.50 19.85 -5.34
N HIS A 392 5.40 18.98 -6.33
CA HIS A 392 4.11 18.55 -6.84
C HIS A 392 4.08 17.05 -7.02
N ILE A 393 2.86 16.51 -7.04
CA ILE A 393 2.63 15.11 -7.36
C ILE A 393 2.63 14.99 -8.87
N MET A 394 3.52 14.15 -9.39
CA MET A 394 3.54 13.76 -10.79
C MET A 394 2.19 13.12 -11.18
N ASP A 395 1.63 13.52 -12.32
CA ASP A 395 0.34 13.03 -12.78
C ASP A 395 0.40 11.53 -13.09
N GLU A 396 1.45 11.11 -13.79
CA GLU A 396 1.72 9.70 -14.08
C GLU A 396 2.06 8.91 -12.80
N SER A 397 1.36 7.79 -12.61
CA SER A 397 1.64 6.85 -11.52
C SER A 397 2.78 5.92 -11.93
N VAL A 398 3.73 5.70 -11.01
CA VAL A 398 4.88 4.79 -11.23
C VAL A 398 4.50 3.33 -10.95
N GLY A 399 3.36 3.10 -10.31
CA GLY A 399 2.86 1.75 -10.10
C GLY A 399 1.79 1.68 -9.01
N ILE A 400 1.43 0.46 -8.65
CA ILE A 400 0.42 0.17 -7.63
C ILE A 400 1.11 -0.46 -6.43
N ALA A 401 0.88 0.11 -5.24
CA ALA A 401 1.19 -0.50 -3.97
C ALA A 401 -0.04 -1.19 -3.41
N HIS A 402 0.16 -2.32 -2.74
CA HIS A 402 -0.83 -2.89 -1.84
C HIS A 402 -0.57 -2.40 -0.43
N VAL A 403 -1.60 -1.87 0.23
CA VAL A 403 -1.49 -1.54 1.65
C VAL A 403 -1.29 -2.83 2.43
N GLY A 404 -0.28 -2.87 3.30
CA GLY A 404 0.00 -4.00 4.19
C GLY A 404 -0.29 -3.65 5.64
N PHE A 405 -1.01 -4.54 6.33
CA PHE A 405 -1.18 -4.48 7.78
C PHE A 405 -0.19 -5.39 8.47
N PHE A 406 0.56 -4.84 9.42
CA PHE A 406 1.46 -5.61 10.27
C PHE A 406 0.68 -6.13 11.48
N LEU A 407 0.45 -7.45 11.52
CA LEU A 407 -0.17 -8.12 12.65
C LEU A 407 0.87 -8.98 13.35
N ARG A 408 0.67 -9.29 14.64
CA ARG A 408 1.51 -10.28 15.32
C ARG A 408 1.46 -11.60 14.52
N VAL A 409 2.61 -12.21 14.26
CA VAL A 409 2.66 -13.54 13.63
C VAL A 409 1.72 -14.47 14.39
N ARG A 410 0.88 -15.21 13.64
CA ARG A 410 -0.07 -16.18 14.20
C ARG A 410 -1.18 -15.55 15.07
N SER A 411 -1.49 -14.26 14.88
CA SER A 411 -2.63 -13.62 15.54
C SER A 411 -3.96 -14.24 15.11
N PRO A 412 -4.91 -14.49 16.05
CA PRO A 412 -6.26 -14.97 15.72
C PRO A 412 -7.06 -13.98 14.86
N LEU A 413 -6.62 -12.72 14.82
CA LEU A 413 -7.31 -11.66 14.08
C LEU A 413 -7.01 -11.68 12.58
N VAL A 414 -5.95 -12.37 12.13
CA VAL A 414 -5.55 -12.37 10.71
C VAL A 414 -6.68 -12.86 9.81
N ASP A 415 -7.33 -13.98 10.17
CA ASP A 415 -8.43 -14.54 9.39
C ASP A 415 -9.64 -13.59 9.36
N VAL A 416 -9.94 -12.94 10.50
CA VAL A 416 -11.10 -12.03 10.60
C VAL A 416 -10.85 -10.75 9.79
N PHE A 417 -9.68 -10.14 9.92
CA PHE A 417 -9.29 -8.99 9.11
C PHE A 417 -9.28 -9.34 7.62
N GLY A 418 -8.75 -10.51 7.24
CA GLY A 418 -8.78 -10.96 5.84
C GLY A 418 -10.22 -11.10 5.31
N HIS A 419 -11.13 -11.65 6.13
CA HIS A 419 -12.54 -11.77 5.78
C HIS A 419 -13.22 -10.41 5.63
N THR A 420 -13.14 -9.53 6.64
CA THR A 420 -13.80 -8.22 6.61
C THR A 420 -13.25 -7.33 5.50
N MET A 421 -11.95 -7.42 5.21
CA MET A 421 -11.33 -6.73 4.08
C MET A 421 -11.93 -7.17 2.74
N THR A 422 -12.12 -8.49 2.56
CA THR A 422 -12.69 -9.05 1.33
C THR A 422 -14.15 -8.60 1.14
N VAL A 423 -14.92 -8.53 2.24
CA VAL A 423 -16.32 -8.06 2.22
C VAL A 423 -16.38 -6.56 1.87
N LEU A 424 -15.61 -5.72 2.57
CA LEU A 424 -15.61 -4.27 2.30
C LEU A 424 -15.09 -3.92 0.90
N ALA A 425 -14.12 -4.65 0.39
CA ALA A 425 -13.60 -4.45 -0.96
C ALA A 425 -14.66 -4.70 -2.04
N ARG A 426 -15.67 -5.55 -1.77
CA ARG A 426 -16.79 -5.77 -2.70
C ARG A 426 -17.82 -4.64 -2.66
N GLU A 427 -18.01 -4.02 -1.50
CA GLU A 427 -19.02 -2.98 -1.32
C GLU A 427 -18.58 -1.60 -1.79
N ARG A 428 -17.26 -1.32 -1.82
CA ARG A 428 -16.75 0.01 -2.23
C ARG A 428 -16.20 0.01 -3.65
N ASN A 429 -16.54 1.07 -4.37
CA ASN A 429 -15.98 1.36 -5.68
C ASN A 429 -14.46 1.61 -5.52
N PRO A 430 -13.57 0.85 -6.19
CA PRO A 430 -12.13 0.86 -5.94
C PRO A 430 -11.40 2.17 -6.30
N ARG A 431 -12.11 3.20 -6.77
CA ARG A 431 -11.49 4.46 -7.25
C ARG A 431 -11.25 5.52 -6.18
N THR A 432 -11.67 5.30 -4.93
CA THR A 432 -11.49 6.29 -3.86
C THR A 432 -10.47 5.79 -2.84
N CYS A 433 -9.18 6.03 -3.10
CA CYS A 433 -8.09 5.92 -2.13
C CYS A 433 -7.19 7.14 -2.19
#